data_AF-V9F719-F1
#
_entry.id   AF-V9F719-F1
#
_cell.length_a   1.000
_cell.length_b   1.000
_cell.length_c   1.000
_cell.angle_alpha   90.00
_cell.angle_beta   90.00
_cell.angle_gamma   90.00
#
_symmetry.space_group_name_H-M   'P 1'
#
loop_
_entity.id
_entity.type
_entity.pdbx_description
1 polymer ?
#
loop_
_entity_poly.entity_id
_entity_poly.type
_entity_poly.pdbx_seq_one_letter_code
_entity_poly.pdbx_strand_id
1 'polypeptide(L)'
;MPATATDISPAVMAVCERFDAANDLVLEHVNGFLDLSPKWNLMRAALAGHLYLVQRLSRRYPNKFQRCCREAMDSAAEFGHLTVVKWLHKHREEGCTTDAMDMAASNGHLEIVQWLHENRNEGCTSNAMDFAAQHGHLKVVQWLHSNRKEGATHYAIDNAATYGHLDVIQWLHFYRDEGCSQSAVVNALNAGHARVAKWLVVNRKSDCMGKLGFVEYLARRGYWDVAALTDKHPYLQELVDDDLMLTDDEEDDVAGMQDREFLRLWNAGMFLR
;
A
#
# COMPACT_ATOMS: atom_id res chain seq x y z
N MET A 1 37.56 -10.82 23.64
CA MET A 1 37.52 -12.23 23.22
C MET A 1 38.09 -12.29 21.82
N PRO A 2 39.02 -13.22 21.52
CA PRO A 2 39.56 -13.32 20.17
C PRO A 2 38.41 -13.61 19.21
N ALA A 3 38.37 -12.89 18.09
CA ALA A 3 37.37 -13.09 17.04
C ALA A 3 37.47 -14.55 16.60
N THR A 4 36.39 -15.31 16.76
CA THR A 4 36.33 -16.66 16.19
C THR A 4 36.43 -16.54 14.67
N ALA A 5 37.01 -17.52 13.97
CA ALA A 5 37.19 -17.48 12.51
C ALA A 5 35.88 -17.19 11.73
N THR A 6 34.72 -17.37 12.36
CA THR A 6 33.39 -17.02 11.85
C THR A 6 33.03 -15.53 11.87
N ASP A 7 33.84 -14.67 12.49
CA ASP A 7 33.64 -13.20 12.59
C ASP A 7 34.46 -12.39 11.57
N ILE A 8 35.31 -13.07 10.78
CA ILE A 8 36.15 -12.47 9.76
C ILE A 8 35.41 -12.51 8.42
N SER A 9 35.37 -11.37 7.72
CA SER A 9 34.75 -11.29 6.39
C SER A 9 35.43 -12.25 5.41
N PRO A 10 34.68 -12.99 4.55
CA PRO A 10 35.27 -13.81 3.49
C PRO A 10 36.22 -13.03 2.57
N ALA A 11 35.95 -11.74 2.35
CA ALA A 11 36.84 -10.89 1.58
C ALA A 11 38.20 -10.68 2.28
N VAL A 12 38.21 -10.60 3.61
CA VAL A 12 39.44 -10.49 4.41
C VAL A 12 40.21 -11.81 4.36
N MET A 13 39.51 -12.95 4.48
CA MET A 13 40.11 -14.28 4.33
C MET A 13 40.76 -14.45 2.96
N ALA A 14 40.06 -14.10 1.88
CA ALA A 14 40.59 -14.19 0.51
C ALA A 14 41.81 -13.27 0.27
N VAL A 15 41.82 -12.07 0.86
CA VAL A 15 42.97 -11.17 0.79
C VAL A 15 44.16 -11.76 1.57
N CYS A 16 43.93 -12.23 2.80
CA CYS A 16 44.99 -12.81 3.61
C CYS A 16 45.55 -14.11 3.03
N GLU A 17 44.72 -14.98 2.44
CA GLU A 17 45.15 -16.18 1.73
C GLU A 17 45.98 -15.84 0.49
N ARG A 18 45.56 -14.84 -0.31
CA ARG A 18 46.31 -14.41 -1.50
C ARG A 18 47.72 -13.92 -1.18
N PHE A 19 47.92 -13.31 -0.01
CA PHE A 19 49.20 -12.73 0.40
C PHE A 19 49.96 -13.57 1.45
N ASP A 20 49.51 -14.79 1.73
CA ASP A 20 50.07 -15.68 2.77
C ASP A 20 50.20 -14.99 4.14
N ALA A 21 49.23 -14.13 4.45
CA ALA A 21 49.21 -13.25 5.61
C ALA A 21 48.20 -13.72 6.69
N ALA A 22 47.99 -15.03 6.81
CA ALA A 22 47.03 -15.67 7.71
C ALA A 22 47.46 -15.65 9.20
N ASN A 23 47.89 -14.48 9.69
CA ASN A 23 48.16 -14.22 11.10
C ASN A 23 46.91 -13.61 11.75
N ASP A 24 46.51 -14.13 12.91
CA ASP A 24 45.34 -13.67 13.67
C ASP A 24 45.30 -12.15 13.87
N LEU A 25 46.46 -11.52 14.14
CA LEU A 25 46.56 -10.07 14.33
C LEU A 25 46.35 -9.29 13.02
N VAL A 26 46.90 -9.79 11.91
CA VAL A 26 46.72 -9.18 10.58
C VAL A 26 45.27 -9.30 10.14
N LEU A 27 44.68 -10.48 10.33
CA LEU A 27 43.26 -10.73 10.08
C LEU A 27 42.38 -9.78 10.90
N GLU A 28 42.68 -9.58 12.18
CA GLU A 28 41.91 -8.66 13.04
C GLU A 28 42.03 -7.21 12.58
N HIS A 29 43.24 -6.73 12.25
CA HIS A 29 43.45 -5.36 11.78
C HIS A 29 42.78 -5.10 10.42
N VAL A 30 42.95 -6.01 9.46
CA VAL A 30 42.34 -5.88 8.13
C VAL A 30 40.82 -5.98 8.23
N ASN A 31 40.30 -6.91 9.03
CA ASN A 31 38.86 -7.01 9.29
C ASN A 31 38.32 -5.76 10.00
N GLY A 32 39.06 -5.18 10.94
CA GLY A 32 38.68 -3.93 11.62
C GLY A 32 38.67 -2.72 10.67
N PHE A 33 39.63 -2.63 9.75
CA PHE A 33 39.67 -1.56 8.75
C PHE A 33 38.53 -1.67 7.73
N LEU A 34 38.18 -2.90 7.33
CA LEU A 34 37.07 -3.18 6.41
C LEU A 34 35.72 -3.34 7.13
N ASP A 35 35.67 -3.16 8.46
CA ASP A 35 34.44 -3.32 9.22
C ASP A 35 33.53 -2.13 9.01
N LEU A 36 32.49 -2.32 8.20
CA LEU A 36 31.43 -1.33 8.04
C LEU A 36 30.41 -1.41 9.19
N SER A 37 30.43 -2.45 10.04
CA SER A 37 29.51 -2.63 11.16
C SER A 37 29.35 -1.41 12.09
N PRO A 38 30.35 -0.55 12.36
CA PRO A 38 30.15 0.67 13.15
C PRO A 38 29.20 1.69 12.51
N LYS A 39 29.05 1.65 11.17
CA LYS A 39 28.13 2.52 10.40
C LYS A 39 26.73 1.92 10.27
N TRP A 40 26.58 0.63 10.56
CA TRP A 40 25.32 -0.10 10.39
C TRP A 40 24.76 -0.51 11.74
N ASN A 41 23.48 -0.23 11.96
CA ASN A 41 22.72 -0.84 13.04
C ASN A 41 21.88 -2.00 12.48
N LEU A 42 21.34 -2.83 13.38
CA LEU A 42 20.54 -4.00 13.00
C LEU A 42 19.36 -3.63 12.10
N MET A 43 18.66 -2.54 12.43
CA MET A 43 17.54 -2.02 11.65
C MET A 43 17.94 -1.68 10.22
N ARG A 44 19.01 -0.89 10.00
CA ARG A 44 19.47 -0.53 8.64
C ARG A 44 19.92 -1.75 7.84
N ALA A 45 20.59 -2.70 8.48
CA ALA A 45 20.99 -3.94 7.82
C ALA A 45 19.77 -4.79 7.41
N ALA A 46 18.73 -4.80 8.24
CA ALA A 46 17.48 -5.49 7.98
C ALA A 46 16.66 -4.82 6.87
N LEU A 47 16.57 -3.48 6.92
CA LEU A 47 15.96 -2.62 5.89
C LEU A 47 16.62 -2.82 4.53
N ALA A 48 17.94 -2.99 4.46
CA ALA A 48 18.67 -3.24 3.21
C ALA A 48 18.68 -4.72 2.78
N GLY A 49 18.08 -5.62 3.57
CA GLY A 49 18.02 -7.05 3.25
C GLY A 49 19.35 -7.79 3.36
N HIS A 50 20.35 -7.18 4.02
CA HIS A 50 21.68 -7.76 4.13
C HIS A 50 21.75 -8.80 5.25
N LEU A 51 21.25 -10.00 4.98
CA LEU A 51 21.21 -11.11 5.95
C LEU A 51 22.56 -11.40 6.59
N TYR A 52 23.65 -11.39 5.82
CA TYR A 52 24.99 -11.62 6.35
C TYR A 52 25.40 -10.55 7.37
N LEU A 53 25.09 -9.28 7.08
CA LEU A 53 25.37 -8.17 7.99
C LEU A 53 24.50 -8.24 9.24
N VAL A 54 23.22 -8.61 9.10
CA VAL A 54 22.30 -8.86 10.22
C VAL A 54 22.85 -9.95 11.15
N GLN A 55 23.27 -11.09 10.58
CA GLN A 55 23.87 -12.20 11.33
C GLN A 55 25.14 -11.77 12.08
N ARG A 56 26.02 -11.05 11.39
CA ARG A 56 27.29 -10.59 11.95
C ARG A 56 27.08 -9.56 13.07
N LEU A 57 26.21 -8.56 12.86
CA LEU A 57 25.88 -7.56 13.87
C LEU A 57 25.24 -8.19 15.11
N SER A 58 24.36 -9.17 14.93
CA SER A 58 23.70 -9.85 16.04
C SER A 58 24.64 -10.72 16.87
N ARG A 59 25.66 -11.37 16.25
CA ARG A 59 26.67 -12.15 16.98
C ARG A 59 27.63 -11.26 17.76
N ARG A 60 28.06 -10.15 17.16
CA ARG A 60 29.09 -9.26 17.72
C ARG A 60 28.57 -8.37 18.85
N TYR A 61 27.30 -8.00 18.83
CA TYR A 61 26.70 -7.07 19.81
C TYR A 61 25.34 -7.56 20.33
N PRO A 62 25.28 -8.71 21.03
CA PRO A 62 24.02 -9.33 21.44
C PRO A 62 23.15 -8.45 22.35
N ASN A 63 23.78 -7.68 23.25
CA ASN A 63 23.08 -6.92 24.29
C ASN A 63 22.89 -5.42 23.97
N LYS A 64 23.56 -4.89 22.93
CA LYS A 64 23.55 -3.44 22.64
C LYS A 64 22.31 -3.01 21.87
N PHE A 65 21.64 -3.96 21.20
CA PHE A 65 20.55 -3.66 20.27
C PHE A 65 19.15 -4.01 20.78
N GLN A 66 19.03 -4.60 21.98
CA GLN A 66 17.79 -5.17 22.53
C GLN A 66 16.57 -4.22 22.59
N ARG A 67 16.78 -2.90 22.51
CA ARG A 67 15.71 -1.89 22.48
C ARG A 67 15.26 -1.42 21.08
N CYS A 68 16.03 -1.68 20.01
CA CYS A 68 15.73 -1.27 18.62
C CYS A 68 15.31 -2.46 17.72
N CYS A 69 14.77 -3.54 18.29
CA CYS A 69 14.66 -4.82 17.58
C CYS A 69 13.35 -5.09 16.85
N ARG A 70 12.22 -4.54 17.32
CA ARG A 70 10.92 -4.71 16.63
C ARG A 70 10.94 -4.02 15.27
N GLU A 71 11.49 -2.81 15.24
CA GLU A 71 11.74 -2.01 14.03
C GLU A 71 12.59 -2.77 12.99
N ALA A 72 13.50 -3.67 13.41
CA ALA A 72 14.30 -4.43 12.45
C ALA A 72 13.46 -5.46 11.69
N MET A 73 12.51 -6.13 12.35
CA MET A 73 11.59 -7.05 11.66
C MET A 73 10.54 -6.28 10.87
N ASP A 74 10.05 -5.17 11.41
CA ASP A 74 9.10 -4.28 10.73
C ASP A 74 9.70 -3.75 9.42
N SER A 75 10.93 -3.19 9.45
CA SER A 75 11.63 -2.74 8.25
C SER A 75 11.97 -3.89 7.30
N ALA A 76 12.37 -5.06 7.79
CA ALA A 76 12.60 -6.20 6.90
C ALA A 76 11.32 -6.63 6.16
N ALA A 77 10.17 -6.56 6.83
CA ALA A 77 8.87 -6.89 6.25
C ALA A 77 8.40 -5.81 5.26
N GLU A 78 8.54 -4.54 5.63
CA GLU A 78 8.23 -3.37 4.79
C GLU A 78 8.97 -3.42 3.44
N PHE A 79 10.26 -3.75 3.44
CA PHE A 79 11.10 -3.75 2.23
C PHE A 79 11.21 -5.11 1.51
N GLY A 80 10.41 -6.11 1.91
CA GLY A 80 10.30 -7.35 1.13
C GLY A 80 11.38 -8.39 1.42
N HIS A 81 12.08 -8.29 2.56
CA HIS A 81 13.21 -9.15 2.90
C HIS A 81 12.79 -10.38 3.74
N LEU A 82 12.03 -11.29 3.14
CA LEU A 82 11.51 -12.50 3.81
C LEU A 82 12.60 -13.35 4.50
N THR A 83 13.79 -13.46 3.90
CA THR A 83 14.91 -14.22 4.48
C THR A 83 15.40 -13.61 5.79
N VAL A 84 15.42 -12.27 5.87
CA VAL A 84 15.77 -11.54 7.10
C VAL A 84 14.65 -11.68 8.12
N VAL A 85 13.38 -11.57 7.73
CA VAL A 85 12.22 -11.77 8.62
C VAL A 85 12.27 -13.16 9.28
N LYS A 86 12.43 -14.22 8.48
CA LYS A 86 12.55 -15.60 8.98
C LYS A 86 13.75 -15.77 9.93
N TRP A 87 14.87 -15.14 9.60
CA TRP A 87 16.06 -15.20 10.43
C TRP A 87 15.85 -14.49 11.78
N LEU A 88 15.30 -13.28 11.75
CA LEU A 88 15.00 -12.49 12.95
C LEU A 88 14.03 -13.26 13.85
N HIS A 89 12.95 -13.83 13.29
CA HIS A 89 11.99 -14.62 14.06
C HIS A 89 12.63 -15.82 14.77
N LYS A 90 13.55 -16.54 14.12
CA LYS A 90 14.19 -17.72 14.71
C LYS A 90 15.21 -17.39 15.80
N HIS A 91 15.85 -16.21 15.73
CA HIS A 91 17.01 -15.88 16.58
C HIS A 91 16.76 -14.73 17.54
N ARG A 92 15.57 -14.11 17.52
CA ARG A 92 15.21 -12.95 18.34
C ARG A 92 13.84 -13.17 18.98
N GLU A 93 13.72 -12.77 20.25
CA GLU A 93 12.48 -12.91 21.03
C GLU A 93 11.65 -11.62 21.08
N GLU A 94 12.21 -10.47 20.68
CA GLU A 94 11.50 -9.18 20.78
C GLU A 94 10.31 -9.07 19.84
N GLY A 95 10.33 -9.84 18.74
CA GLY A 95 9.25 -9.89 17.78
C GLY A 95 9.18 -8.69 16.83
N CYS A 96 7.96 -8.29 16.49
CA CYS A 96 7.61 -7.22 15.55
C CYS A 96 6.44 -6.43 16.12
N THR A 97 5.99 -5.40 15.41
CA THR A 97 4.72 -4.73 15.67
C THR A 97 3.70 -5.08 14.59
N THR A 98 2.51 -4.48 14.64
CA THR A 98 1.53 -4.56 13.55
C THR A 98 2.06 -3.94 12.26
N ASP A 99 3.02 -3.01 12.36
CA ASP A 99 3.61 -2.32 11.21
C ASP A 99 4.30 -3.31 10.26
N ALA A 100 4.83 -4.44 10.76
CA ALA A 100 5.40 -5.48 9.90
C ALA A 100 4.39 -5.99 8.86
N MET A 101 3.16 -6.30 9.28
CA MET A 101 2.14 -6.80 8.35
C MET A 101 1.48 -5.67 7.58
N ASP A 102 1.23 -4.52 8.20
CA ASP A 102 0.61 -3.35 7.56
C ASP A 102 1.50 -2.83 6.41
N MET A 103 2.81 -2.67 6.65
CA MET A 103 3.74 -2.17 5.65
C MET A 103 4.11 -3.22 4.60
N ALA A 104 4.20 -4.50 4.97
CA ALA A 104 4.33 -5.58 3.98
C ALA A 104 3.12 -5.63 3.04
N ALA A 105 1.91 -5.42 3.56
CA ALA A 105 0.70 -5.35 2.76
C ALA A 105 0.68 -4.10 1.86
N SER A 106 1.06 -2.94 2.40
CA SER A 106 1.20 -1.67 1.67
C SER A 106 2.12 -1.80 0.45
N ASN A 107 3.24 -2.53 0.58
CA ASN A 107 4.22 -2.75 -0.50
C ASN A 107 3.96 -4.02 -1.34
N GLY A 108 2.84 -4.71 -1.12
CA GLY A 108 2.42 -5.83 -1.96
C GLY A 108 3.19 -7.13 -1.70
N HIS A 109 3.90 -7.24 -0.57
CA HIS A 109 4.71 -8.40 -0.19
C HIS A 109 3.85 -9.53 0.38
N LEU A 110 2.98 -10.11 -0.45
CA LEU A 110 2.02 -11.15 -0.07
C LEU A 110 2.67 -12.34 0.66
N GLU A 111 3.85 -12.80 0.21
CA GLU A 111 4.56 -13.91 0.85
C GLU A 111 4.94 -13.60 2.30
N ILE A 112 5.30 -12.34 2.59
CA ILE A 112 5.63 -11.90 3.95
C ILE A 112 4.36 -11.78 4.78
N VAL A 113 3.28 -11.24 4.23
CA VAL A 113 1.97 -11.15 4.90
C VAL A 113 1.48 -12.54 5.32
N GLN A 114 1.53 -13.51 4.40
CA GLN A 114 1.19 -14.92 4.68
C GLN A 114 2.08 -15.51 5.77
N TRP A 115 3.39 -15.31 5.64
CA TRP A 115 4.34 -15.86 6.59
C TRP A 115 4.17 -15.26 8.00
N LEU A 116 3.97 -13.95 8.10
CA LEU A 116 3.71 -13.26 9.36
C LEU A 116 2.40 -13.76 9.98
N HIS A 117 1.35 -13.95 9.20
CA HIS A 117 0.08 -14.48 9.70
C HIS A 117 0.19 -15.90 10.26
N GLU A 118 0.96 -16.78 9.63
CA GLU A 118 1.12 -18.17 10.06
C GLU A 118 2.05 -18.31 11.27
N ASN A 119 3.02 -17.42 11.44
CA ASN A 119 4.12 -17.59 12.41
C ASN A 119 4.12 -16.56 13.55
N ARG A 120 3.24 -15.56 13.51
CA ARG A 120 3.22 -14.43 14.46
C ARG A 120 1.79 -14.10 14.89
N ASN A 121 1.66 -13.51 16.09
CA ASN A 121 0.37 -13.27 16.73
C ASN A 121 0.04 -11.77 16.84
N GLU A 122 0.97 -10.87 16.50
CA GLU A 122 0.79 -9.43 16.52
C GLU A 122 -0.31 -8.97 15.58
N GLY A 123 -0.45 -9.64 14.44
CA GLY A 123 -1.47 -9.35 13.45
C GLY A 123 -1.20 -8.10 12.62
N CYS A 124 -2.28 -7.42 12.26
CA CYS A 124 -2.30 -6.22 11.42
C CYS A 124 -3.37 -5.27 11.95
N THR A 125 -3.46 -4.08 11.38
CA THR A 125 -4.59 -3.16 11.57
C THR A 125 -5.41 -3.03 10.28
N SER A 126 -6.44 -2.18 10.27
CA SER A 126 -7.16 -1.83 9.03
C SER A 126 -6.25 -1.18 7.98
N ASN A 127 -5.12 -0.59 8.40
CA ASN A 127 -4.13 0.02 7.52
C ASN A 127 -3.57 -1.00 6.51
N ALA A 128 -3.45 -2.28 6.87
CA ALA A 128 -2.98 -3.30 5.92
C ALA A 128 -3.85 -3.37 4.67
N MET A 129 -5.18 -3.36 4.81
CA MET A 129 -6.09 -3.42 3.67
C MET A 129 -6.21 -2.06 2.99
N ASP A 130 -6.27 -0.97 3.76
CA ASP A 130 -6.39 0.39 3.22
C ASP A 130 -5.17 0.77 2.37
N PHE A 131 -3.95 0.47 2.83
CA PHE A 131 -2.72 0.76 2.09
C PHE A 131 -2.45 -0.23 0.97
N ALA A 132 -2.80 -1.52 1.12
CA ALA A 132 -2.76 -2.45 0.01
C ALA A 132 -3.70 -2.00 -1.13
N ALA A 133 -4.87 -1.46 -0.78
CA ALA A 133 -5.79 -0.90 -1.75
C ALA A 133 -5.27 0.39 -2.40
N GLN A 134 -4.68 1.29 -1.61
CA GLN A 134 -4.02 2.51 -2.08
C GLN A 134 -2.97 2.25 -3.17
N HIS A 135 -2.19 1.17 -3.04
CA HIS A 135 -1.11 0.82 -3.98
C HIS A 135 -1.52 -0.22 -5.03
N GLY A 136 -2.81 -0.59 -5.10
CA GLY A 136 -3.34 -1.46 -6.15
C GLY A 136 -3.02 -2.95 -5.97
N HIS A 137 -2.68 -3.38 -4.75
CA HIS A 137 -2.29 -4.76 -4.46
C HIS A 137 -3.51 -5.68 -4.24
N LEU A 138 -4.30 -5.89 -5.28
CA LEU A 138 -5.55 -6.67 -5.23
C LEU A 138 -5.38 -8.06 -4.60
N LYS A 139 -4.29 -8.78 -4.92
CA LYS A 139 -4.04 -10.11 -4.34
C LYS A 139 -3.86 -10.06 -2.81
N VAL A 140 -3.23 -9.01 -2.30
CA VAL A 140 -3.06 -8.80 -0.85
C VAL A 140 -4.40 -8.46 -0.22
N VAL A 141 -5.19 -7.58 -0.84
CA VAL A 141 -6.54 -7.22 -0.37
C VAL A 141 -7.45 -8.46 -0.26
N GLN A 142 -7.48 -9.29 -1.31
CA GLN A 142 -8.25 -10.55 -1.34
C GLN A 142 -7.83 -11.52 -0.24
N TRP A 143 -6.51 -11.64 -0.05
CA TRP A 143 -5.95 -12.53 0.96
C TRP A 143 -6.27 -12.03 2.37
N LEU A 144 -6.08 -10.73 2.63
CA LEU A 144 -6.39 -10.10 3.92
C LEU A 144 -7.88 -10.27 4.24
N HIS A 145 -8.78 -10.01 3.29
CA HIS A 145 -10.21 -10.21 3.49
C HIS A 145 -10.58 -11.64 3.88
N SER A 146 -9.93 -12.63 3.28
CA SER A 146 -10.27 -14.05 3.51
C SER A 146 -9.70 -14.60 4.82
N ASN A 147 -8.59 -14.03 5.33
CA ASN A 147 -7.82 -14.60 6.44
C ASN A 147 -7.76 -13.72 7.69
N ARG A 148 -8.20 -12.46 7.60
CA ARG A 148 -8.08 -11.45 8.66
C ARG A 148 -9.45 -10.82 8.97
N LYS A 149 -9.61 -10.30 10.18
CA LYS A 149 -10.90 -9.82 10.71
C LYS A 149 -10.92 -8.31 10.97
N GLU A 150 -9.76 -7.67 10.92
CA GLU A 150 -9.56 -6.25 11.17
C GLU A 150 -10.27 -5.38 10.15
N GLY A 151 -10.44 -5.90 8.93
CA GLY A 151 -11.20 -5.27 7.89
C GLY A 151 -10.47 -4.12 7.18
N ALA A 152 -11.26 -3.22 6.63
CA ALA A 152 -10.83 -1.99 5.96
C ALA A 152 -11.60 -0.81 6.53
N THR A 153 -11.24 0.39 6.11
CA THR A 153 -12.07 1.59 6.28
C THR A 153 -12.48 2.13 4.92
N HIS A 154 -13.28 3.20 4.90
CA HIS A 154 -13.60 3.92 3.66
C HIS A 154 -12.33 4.43 2.93
N TYR A 155 -11.20 4.57 3.64
CA TYR A 155 -9.93 4.95 3.03
C TYR A 155 -9.43 3.94 1.99
N ALA A 156 -9.81 2.66 2.07
CA ALA A 156 -9.43 1.67 1.06
C ALA A 156 -9.93 2.06 -0.34
N ILE A 157 -11.21 2.41 -0.48
CA ILE A 157 -11.78 2.81 -1.77
C ILE A 157 -11.35 4.24 -2.13
N ASP A 158 -11.35 5.18 -1.18
CA ASP A 158 -10.96 6.57 -1.43
C ASP A 158 -9.52 6.70 -1.95
N ASN A 159 -8.58 5.98 -1.32
CA ASN A 159 -7.19 5.99 -1.72
C ASN A 159 -7.02 5.22 -3.03
N ALA A 160 -7.60 4.03 -3.18
CA ALA A 160 -7.59 3.31 -4.46
C ALA A 160 -8.13 4.18 -5.61
N ALA A 161 -9.12 5.03 -5.34
CA ALA A 161 -9.67 5.96 -6.31
C ALA A 161 -8.73 7.10 -6.68
N THR A 162 -8.01 7.62 -5.69
CA THR A 162 -6.97 8.64 -5.87
C THR A 162 -5.82 8.16 -6.76
N TYR A 163 -5.47 6.87 -6.70
CA TYR A 163 -4.38 6.27 -7.49
C TYR A 163 -4.84 5.45 -8.71
N GLY A 164 -6.15 5.39 -8.96
CA GLY A 164 -6.71 4.85 -10.19
C GLY A 164 -6.85 3.32 -10.24
N HIS A 165 -6.88 2.65 -9.10
CA HIS A 165 -6.95 1.19 -8.99
C HIS A 165 -8.39 0.66 -9.11
N LEU A 166 -8.93 0.70 -10.33
CA LEU A 166 -10.33 0.31 -10.62
C LEU A 166 -10.64 -1.15 -10.22
N ASP A 167 -9.71 -2.08 -10.44
CA ASP A 167 -9.85 -3.50 -10.13
C ASP A 167 -10.01 -3.74 -8.61
N VAL A 168 -9.22 -3.03 -7.80
CA VAL A 168 -9.34 -3.02 -6.34
C VAL A 168 -10.68 -2.43 -5.91
N ILE A 169 -11.08 -1.30 -6.48
CA ILE A 169 -12.35 -0.63 -6.14
C ILE A 169 -13.55 -1.53 -6.45
N GLN A 170 -13.57 -2.13 -7.63
CA GLN A 170 -14.60 -3.08 -8.04
C GLN A 170 -14.70 -4.22 -7.02
N TRP A 171 -13.56 -4.81 -6.69
CA TRP A 171 -13.52 -5.91 -5.74
C TRP A 171 -13.98 -5.49 -4.34
N LEU A 172 -13.44 -4.39 -3.80
CA LEU A 172 -13.84 -3.88 -2.48
C LEU A 172 -15.35 -3.59 -2.44
N HIS A 173 -15.91 -2.96 -3.48
CA HIS A 173 -17.32 -2.63 -3.51
C HIS A 173 -18.25 -3.85 -3.45
N PHE A 174 -17.91 -4.95 -4.12
CA PHE A 174 -18.73 -6.17 -4.11
C PHE A 174 -18.60 -6.99 -2.83
N TYR A 175 -17.40 -7.02 -2.22
CA TYR A 175 -17.09 -7.91 -1.10
C TYR A 175 -17.00 -7.21 0.26
N ARG A 176 -17.09 -5.87 0.30
CA ARG A 176 -17.02 -5.06 1.51
C ARG A 176 -18.21 -4.11 1.64
N ASP A 177 -18.50 -3.74 2.88
CA ASP A 177 -19.64 -2.89 3.24
C ASP A 177 -19.23 -1.52 3.80
N GLU A 178 -17.93 -1.27 4.02
CA GLU A 178 -17.46 0.04 4.49
C GLU A 178 -17.72 1.18 3.51
N GLY A 179 -17.89 0.85 2.22
CA GLY A 179 -18.20 1.84 1.19
C GLY A 179 -17.06 2.82 0.92
N CYS A 180 -17.42 3.96 0.35
CA CYS A 180 -16.50 5.04 -0.02
C CYS A 180 -17.02 6.35 0.53
N SER A 181 -16.12 7.31 0.77
CA SER A 181 -16.56 8.65 1.14
C SER A 181 -16.89 9.49 -0.11
N GLN A 182 -17.47 10.66 0.13
CA GLN A 182 -17.72 11.65 -0.90
C GLN A 182 -16.43 12.12 -1.62
N SER A 183 -15.27 11.98 -0.97
CA SER A 183 -13.98 12.36 -1.53
C SER A 183 -13.46 11.38 -2.58
N ALA A 184 -13.93 10.13 -2.64
CA ALA A 184 -13.43 9.14 -3.61
C ALA A 184 -13.57 9.60 -5.07
N VAL A 185 -14.76 10.08 -5.45
CA VAL A 185 -15.05 10.56 -6.80
C VAL A 185 -14.23 11.81 -7.12
N VAL A 186 -14.16 12.75 -6.16
CA VAL A 186 -13.42 13.99 -6.31
C VAL A 186 -11.92 13.73 -6.48
N ASN A 187 -11.35 12.83 -5.68
CA ASN A 187 -9.94 12.49 -5.76
C ASN A 187 -9.61 11.78 -7.07
N ALA A 188 -10.46 10.87 -7.53
CA ALA A 188 -10.31 10.23 -8.84
C ALA A 188 -10.30 11.26 -9.98
N LEU A 189 -11.18 12.27 -9.94
CA LEU A 189 -11.22 13.34 -10.94
C LEU A 189 -9.97 14.22 -10.89
N ASN A 190 -9.58 14.69 -9.70
CA ASN A 190 -8.39 15.51 -9.51
C ASN A 190 -7.11 14.80 -9.96
N ALA A 191 -7.03 13.48 -9.79
CA ALA A 191 -5.92 12.64 -10.24
C ALA A 191 -6.01 12.24 -11.73
N GLY A 192 -7.12 12.54 -12.41
CA GLY A 192 -7.32 12.23 -13.82
C GLY A 192 -7.78 10.79 -14.11
N HIS A 193 -8.25 10.06 -13.09
CA HIS A 193 -8.72 8.67 -13.19
C HIS A 193 -10.19 8.58 -13.61
N ALA A 194 -10.46 8.98 -14.86
CA ALA A 194 -11.76 9.00 -15.50
C ALA A 194 -12.61 7.73 -15.30
N ARG A 195 -11.98 6.57 -15.55
CA ARG A 195 -12.65 5.26 -15.49
C ARG A 195 -13.12 4.93 -14.07
N VAL A 196 -12.35 5.33 -13.07
CA VAL A 196 -12.71 5.15 -11.67
C VAL A 196 -13.85 6.08 -11.27
N ALA A 197 -13.77 7.36 -11.63
CA ALA A 197 -14.84 8.31 -11.35
C ALA A 197 -16.16 7.88 -12.00
N LYS A 198 -16.14 7.48 -13.29
CA LYS A 198 -17.30 6.92 -14.01
C LYS A 198 -17.87 5.71 -13.26
N TRP A 199 -17.01 4.78 -12.86
CA TRP A 199 -17.44 3.57 -12.20
C TRP A 199 -18.08 3.83 -10.82
N LEU A 200 -17.47 4.70 -9.99
CA LEU A 200 -17.96 5.05 -8.65
C LEU A 200 -19.32 5.79 -8.69
N VAL A 201 -19.53 6.64 -9.70
CA VAL A 201 -20.82 7.35 -9.89
C VAL A 201 -21.95 6.39 -10.30
N VAL A 202 -21.61 5.33 -11.05
CA VAL A 202 -22.57 4.34 -11.54
C VAL A 202 -22.92 3.28 -10.47
N ASN A 203 -21.92 2.75 -9.74
CA ASN A 203 -22.10 1.57 -8.88
C ASN A 203 -22.31 1.95 -7.41
N ARG A 204 -23.52 2.44 -7.08
CA ARG A 204 -23.86 3.05 -5.79
C ARG A 204 -23.92 2.05 -4.62
N LYS A 205 -23.30 2.39 -3.48
CA LYS A 205 -23.78 2.05 -2.11
C LYS A 205 -24.00 3.38 -1.36
N SER A 206 -24.97 3.42 -0.44
CA SER A 206 -25.68 4.61 0.10
C SER A 206 -24.85 5.78 0.67
N ASP A 207 -23.56 5.61 0.90
CA ASP A 207 -22.71 6.58 1.62
C ASP A 207 -21.72 7.35 0.71
N CYS A 208 -21.58 6.90 -0.54
CA CYS A 208 -20.82 7.62 -1.56
C CYS A 208 -21.64 8.80 -2.09
N MET A 209 -20.98 9.92 -2.43
CA MET A 209 -21.63 11.12 -2.97
C MET A 209 -22.55 10.76 -4.15
N GLY A 210 -23.87 10.82 -3.94
CA GLY A 210 -24.84 10.56 -4.99
C GLY A 210 -24.72 11.57 -6.14
N LYS A 211 -25.37 11.28 -7.28
CA LYS A 211 -25.37 12.16 -8.46
C LYS A 211 -25.68 13.62 -8.09
N LEU A 212 -26.65 13.85 -7.21
CA LEU A 212 -27.04 15.17 -6.70
C LEU A 212 -25.96 15.84 -5.82
N GLY A 213 -25.33 15.08 -4.92
CA GLY A 213 -24.24 15.59 -4.08
C GLY A 213 -23.00 15.96 -4.90
N PHE A 214 -22.74 15.21 -5.97
CA PHE A 214 -21.63 15.47 -6.90
C PHE A 214 -21.84 16.77 -7.66
N VAL A 215 -23.07 17.00 -8.13
CA VAL A 215 -23.50 18.24 -8.76
C VAL A 215 -23.42 19.42 -7.79
N GLU A 216 -23.95 19.28 -6.58
CA GLU A 216 -23.91 20.34 -5.56
C GLU A 216 -22.45 20.70 -5.17
N TYR A 217 -21.58 19.69 -5.11
CA TYR A 217 -20.16 19.87 -4.85
C TYR A 217 -19.44 20.64 -5.97
N LEU A 218 -19.67 20.26 -7.23
CA LEU A 218 -19.13 20.98 -8.40
C LEU A 218 -19.61 22.44 -8.42
N ALA A 219 -20.90 22.66 -8.15
CA ALA A 219 -21.49 24.00 -8.08
C ALA A 219 -20.87 24.86 -6.96
N ARG A 220 -20.68 24.31 -5.75
CA ARG A 220 -20.07 25.02 -4.60
C ARG A 220 -18.60 25.41 -4.80
N ARG A 221 -17.87 24.66 -5.64
CA ARG A 221 -16.45 24.92 -5.95
C ARG A 221 -16.26 25.88 -7.14
N GLY A 222 -17.35 26.40 -7.71
CA GLY A 222 -17.31 27.32 -8.85
C GLY A 222 -17.09 26.63 -10.21
N TYR A 223 -17.23 25.31 -10.27
CA TYR A 223 -17.25 24.56 -11.53
C TYR A 223 -18.65 24.59 -12.15
N TRP A 224 -19.20 25.79 -12.37
CA TRP A 224 -20.45 25.99 -13.12
C TRP A 224 -20.23 25.98 -14.64
N ASP A 225 -18.98 26.14 -15.08
CA ASP A 225 -18.61 26.13 -16.48
C ASP A 225 -18.26 24.70 -16.90
N VAL A 226 -19.25 24.05 -17.52
CA VAL A 226 -19.11 22.72 -18.11
C VAL A 226 -17.95 22.71 -19.10
N ALA A 227 -17.66 23.80 -19.82
CA ALA A 227 -16.54 23.86 -20.74
C ALA A 227 -15.20 23.87 -20.00
N ALA A 228 -15.04 24.62 -18.91
CA ALA A 228 -13.81 24.61 -18.10
C ALA A 228 -13.58 23.27 -17.38
N LEU A 229 -14.66 22.57 -17.02
CA LEU A 229 -14.60 21.23 -16.41
C LEU A 229 -14.29 20.16 -17.46
N THR A 230 -14.86 20.25 -18.66
CA THR A 230 -14.62 19.33 -19.78
C THR A 230 -13.25 19.61 -20.44
N ASP A 231 -12.77 20.85 -20.46
CA ASP A 231 -11.39 21.19 -20.87
C ASP A 231 -10.36 20.60 -19.90
N LYS A 232 -10.66 20.56 -18.59
CA LYS A 232 -9.80 19.89 -17.59
C LYS A 232 -9.97 18.37 -17.59
N HIS A 233 -11.16 17.88 -17.95
CA HIS A 233 -11.54 16.48 -17.92
C HIS A 233 -12.35 16.11 -19.18
N PRO A 234 -11.69 15.94 -20.35
CA PRO A 234 -12.36 15.72 -21.64
C PRO A 234 -13.27 14.49 -21.67
N TYR A 235 -13.00 13.52 -20.80
CA TYR A 235 -13.77 12.29 -20.64
C TYR A 235 -15.12 12.46 -19.91
N LEU A 236 -15.38 13.61 -19.27
CA LEU A 236 -16.72 13.92 -18.76
C LEU A 236 -17.74 14.07 -19.90
N GLN A 237 -17.25 14.32 -21.13
CA GLN A 237 -18.04 14.31 -22.36
C GLN A 237 -18.49 12.88 -22.71
N GLU A 238 -17.64 11.86 -22.53
CA GLU A 238 -18.02 10.44 -22.71
C GLU A 238 -18.97 9.90 -21.64
N LEU A 239 -19.02 10.53 -20.45
CA LEU A 239 -20.05 10.27 -19.44
C LEU A 239 -21.43 10.83 -19.85
N VAL A 240 -21.44 11.74 -20.83
CA VAL A 240 -22.61 12.40 -21.40
C VAL A 240 -23.04 11.78 -22.74
N ASP A 241 -22.07 11.31 -23.54
CA ASP A 241 -22.29 10.78 -24.90
C ASP A 241 -22.70 9.30 -24.93
N ASP A 242 -22.32 8.50 -23.93
CA ASP A 242 -22.87 7.15 -23.76
C ASP A 242 -24.29 7.31 -23.23
N ASP A 243 -25.27 7.23 -24.13
CA ASP A 243 -26.68 7.04 -23.83
C ASP A 243 -26.83 6.19 -22.55
N LEU A 244 -27.31 6.85 -21.49
CA LEU A 244 -28.07 6.22 -20.44
C LEU A 244 -29.32 5.62 -21.11
N MET A 245 -29.16 4.53 -21.87
CA MET A 245 -30.24 3.65 -22.28
C MET A 245 -30.79 3.00 -21.01
N LEU A 246 -31.60 3.78 -20.29
CA LEU A 246 -32.55 3.28 -19.34
C LEU A 246 -33.48 2.39 -20.15
N THR A 247 -33.39 1.08 -19.94
CA THR A 247 -34.44 0.15 -20.39
C THR A 247 -35.76 0.66 -19.83
N ASP A 248 -36.80 0.69 -20.66
CA ASP A 248 -38.11 1.31 -20.40
C ASP A 248 -38.90 0.69 -19.22
N ASP A 249 -38.29 -0.15 -18.38
CA ASP A 249 -38.97 -1.05 -17.45
C ASP A 249 -39.07 -0.57 -15.99
N GLU A 250 -38.67 0.66 -15.65
CA GLU A 250 -38.82 1.21 -14.29
C GLU A 250 -39.57 2.55 -14.29
N GLU A 251 -40.90 2.47 -14.25
CA GLU A 251 -41.82 3.61 -14.38
C GLU A 251 -42.29 4.25 -13.04
N ASP A 252 -41.84 3.79 -11.86
CA ASP A 252 -42.51 4.17 -10.60
C ASP A 252 -41.68 4.94 -9.55
N ASP A 253 -40.50 5.47 -9.86
CA ASP A 253 -39.73 6.28 -8.90
C ASP A 253 -39.75 7.78 -9.21
N VAL A 254 -40.51 8.53 -8.40
CA VAL A 254 -40.63 10.01 -8.45
C VAL A 254 -39.27 10.70 -8.21
N ALA A 255 -38.33 10.02 -7.53
CA ALA A 255 -36.95 10.48 -7.37
C ALA A 255 -36.14 10.42 -8.68
N GLY A 256 -36.48 9.51 -9.60
CA GLY A 256 -35.86 9.41 -10.92
C GLY A 256 -36.28 10.53 -11.88
N MET A 257 -37.41 11.19 -11.63
CA MET A 257 -37.95 12.23 -12.52
C MET A 257 -37.14 13.54 -12.47
N GLN A 258 -36.64 13.93 -11.29
CA GLN A 258 -35.74 15.08 -11.12
C GLN A 258 -34.33 14.79 -11.66
N ASP A 259 -33.85 13.56 -11.51
CA ASP A 259 -32.57 13.08 -12.07
C ASP A 259 -32.59 13.10 -13.61
N ARG A 260 -33.72 12.74 -14.24
CA ARG A 260 -33.93 12.76 -15.71
C ARG A 260 -34.01 14.19 -16.26
N GLU A 261 -34.73 15.08 -15.58
CA GLU A 261 -34.85 16.48 -15.98
C GLU A 261 -33.52 17.22 -15.85
N PHE A 262 -32.71 16.87 -14.84
CA PHE A 262 -31.36 17.41 -14.64
C PHE A 262 -30.36 16.92 -15.69
N LEU A 263 -30.33 15.63 -16.03
CA LEU A 263 -29.53 15.12 -17.17
C LEU A 263 -29.93 15.78 -18.49
N ARG A 264 -31.23 16.00 -18.69
CA ARG A 264 -31.75 16.77 -19.83
C ARG A 264 -31.23 18.21 -19.84
N LEU A 265 -31.21 18.90 -18.71
CA LEU A 265 -30.74 20.29 -18.62
C LEU A 265 -29.22 20.40 -18.76
N TRP A 266 -28.48 19.46 -18.18
CA TRP A 266 -27.03 19.31 -18.38
C TRP A 266 -26.68 19.07 -19.85
N ASN A 267 -27.40 18.17 -20.52
CA ASN A 267 -27.23 17.91 -21.95
C ASN A 267 -27.72 19.08 -22.83
N ALA A 268 -28.83 19.74 -22.47
CA ALA A 268 -29.36 20.91 -23.18
C ALA A 268 -28.43 22.13 -23.11
N GLY A 269 -27.71 22.32 -22.00
CA GLY A 269 -26.65 23.35 -21.88
C GLY A 269 -25.42 23.06 -22.76
N MET A 270 -25.22 21.81 -23.19
CA MET A 270 -24.13 21.38 -24.07
C MET A 270 -24.40 21.71 -25.55
N PHE A 271 -25.67 21.73 -25.98
CA PHE A 271 -26.09 22.00 -27.36
C PHE A 271 -26.28 23.49 -27.69
N LEU A 272 -26.14 24.39 -26.73
CA LEU A 272 -26.29 25.85 -26.93
C LEU A 272 -24.96 26.56 -27.27
N ARG A 273 -24.15 25.98 -28.15
CA ARG A 273 -23.08 26.70 -28.86
C ARG A 273 -23.36 26.74 -30.36
#